data_AF-A0A136KZN1-F1
#
_entry.id   AF-A0A136KZN1-F1
#
_cell.length_a   1.000
_cell.length_b   1.000
_cell.length_c   1.000
_cell.angle_alpha   90.00
_cell.angle_beta   90.00
_cell.angle_gamma   90.00
#
_symmetry.space_group_name_H-M   'P 1'
#
loop_
_entity.id
_entity.type
_entity.pdbx_description
1 polymer ?
#
loop_
_entity_poly.entity_id
_entity_poly.type
_entity_poly.pdbx_seq_one_letter_code
_entity_poly.pdbx_strand_id
1 'polypeptide(L)'
;MHLIEQSISPQFAQTLLQKCDVVVGMRLHSLILAINTGTPVIALPYDPKVASLMKEAGVEEYSCQSISPQPEELTKLIDRAIKNRADLKKKLQTFASQKKVLALENVNLAINTLNQSQRTPITFAQDFAFQTLLQLEKVDEEQEQAQVKNEATIQRIHQLEAQSAQLAEIQSSKFWKLAKLYYRIAQDSPLKFLYQFLTVVRYEGFISALKKSYQGVVKRLQFKQKTTFKVSYVDESSIDATQVLQQVIRNLNDRKLKGIFVVTSAFPFDEFYNQRVINLAKFLSAENWGVIFVAWRWSKDEKMLGIGQEVYKNIFQIPVDMFLENQIEMSGVVAEKKYFVIQFPHPEFFYQCIKFGKI
;
A
#
# COMPACT_ATOMS: atom_id res chain seq x y z
N MET A 1 -4.27 5.18 -25.66
CA MET A 1 -3.39 5.20 -24.48
C MET A 1 -4.09 4.38 -23.40
N HIS A 2 -3.47 3.29 -22.94
CA HIS A 2 -4.05 2.44 -21.89
C HIS A 2 -3.24 2.63 -20.62
N LEU A 3 -3.89 3.04 -19.54
CA LEU A 3 -3.30 3.18 -18.22
C LEU A 3 -3.66 1.95 -17.38
N ILE A 4 -2.68 1.36 -16.70
CA ILE A 4 -2.89 0.27 -15.75
C ILE A 4 -2.67 0.86 -14.36
N GLU A 5 -3.75 1.09 -13.63
CA GLU A 5 -3.71 1.67 -12.27
C GLU A 5 -3.52 0.61 -11.17
N GLN A 6 -3.77 -0.66 -11.50
CA GLN A 6 -3.71 -1.78 -10.57
C GLN A 6 -2.27 -2.28 -10.42
N SER A 7 -1.90 -2.72 -9.21
CA SER A 7 -0.62 -3.40 -8.98
C SER A 7 -0.61 -4.73 -9.72
N ILE A 8 0.32 -4.92 -10.65
CA ILE A 8 0.48 -6.15 -11.42
C ILE A 8 1.70 -6.94 -10.96
N SER A 9 1.62 -8.27 -11.01
CA SER A 9 2.77 -9.13 -10.74
C SER A 9 3.87 -8.94 -11.78
N PRO A 10 5.16 -9.16 -11.44
CA PRO A 10 6.26 -9.07 -12.39
C PRO A 10 6.08 -9.98 -13.63
N GLN A 11 5.50 -11.17 -13.44
CA GLN A 11 5.22 -12.14 -14.50
C GLN A 11 4.16 -11.61 -15.47
N PHE A 12 3.11 -10.98 -14.94
CA PHE A 12 2.09 -10.35 -15.76
C PHE A 12 2.66 -9.13 -16.52
N ALA A 13 3.43 -8.29 -15.83
CA ALA A 13 4.13 -7.16 -16.45
C ALA A 13 5.03 -7.61 -17.60
N GLN A 14 5.83 -8.66 -17.40
CA GLN A 14 6.68 -9.23 -18.43
C GLN A 14 5.88 -9.75 -19.63
N THR A 15 4.72 -10.37 -19.38
CA THR A 15 3.83 -10.87 -20.43
C THR A 15 3.24 -9.74 -21.26
N LEU A 16 2.87 -8.62 -20.62
CA LEU A 16 2.43 -7.41 -21.32
C LEU A 16 3.55 -6.82 -22.18
N LEU A 17 4.75 -6.66 -21.61
CA LEU A 17 5.91 -6.12 -22.32
C LEU A 17 6.28 -6.98 -23.53
N GLN A 18 6.13 -8.30 -23.46
CA GLN A 18 6.36 -9.21 -24.59
C GLN A 18 5.47 -8.91 -25.81
N LYS A 19 4.27 -8.36 -25.59
CA LYS A 19 3.33 -8.01 -26.67
C LYS A 19 3.64 -6.67 -27.33
N CYS A 20 4.55 -5.88 -26.77
CA CYS A 20 4.96 -4.60 -27.34
C CYS A 20 5.91 -4.80 -28.53
N ASP A 21 5.90 -3.84 -29.46
CA ASP A 21 6.87 -3.80 -30.55
C ASP A 21 8.23 -3.26 -30.08
N VAL A 22 8.19 -2.26 -29.20
CA VAL A 22 9.33 -1.64 -28.53
C VAL A 22 8.91 -1.21 -27.12
N VAL A 23 9.82 -1.32 -26.16
CA VAL A 23 9.65 -0.82 -24.79
C VAL A 23 10.59 0.36 -24.57
N VAL A 24 10.03 1.54 -24.28
CA VAL A 24 10.79 2.71 -23.87
C VAL A 24 10.71 2.82 -22.35
N GLY A 25 11.85 2.78 -21.66
CA GLY A 25 11.88 2.72 -20.21
C GLY A 25 13.03 3.50 -19.59
N MET A 26 12.71 4.22 -18.51
CA MET A 26 13.72 4.81 -17.62
C MET A 26 14.10 3.84 -16.49
N ARG A 27 13.16 2.97 -16.06
CA ARG A 27 13.33 2.10 -14.90
C ARG A 27 14.06 0.81 -15.29
N LEU A 28 15.05 0.43 -14.49
CA LEU A 28 15.85 -0.79 -14.72
C LEU A 28 14.98 -2.04 -14.88
N HIS A 29 14.02 -2.26 -13.97
CA HIS A 29 13.18 -3.46 -13.99
C HIS A 29 12.33 -3.59 -15.24
N SER A 30 11.76 -2.49 -15.77
CA SER A 30 11.01 -2.55 -17.03
C SER A 30 11.88 -2.99 -18.20
N LEU A 31 13.16 -2.55 -18.22
CA LEU A 31 14.10 -2.95 -19.25
C LEU A 31 14.51 -4.41 -19.11
N ILE A 32 14.83 -4.88 -17.90
CA ILE A 32 15.18 -6.29 -17.64
C ILE A 32 14.05 -7.23 -18.06
N LEU A 33 12.80 -6.94 -17.68
CA LEU A 33 11.66 -7.79 -18.03
C LEU A 33 11.43 -7.84 -19.55
N ALA A 34 11.59 -6.71 -20.25
CA ALA A 34 11.52 -6.67 -21.72
C ALA A 34 12.67 -7.46 -22.38
N ILE A 35 13.91 -7.30 -21.88
CA ILE A 35 15.09 -8.04 -22.36
C ILE A 35 14.91 -9.55 -22.19
N ASN A 36 14.37 -10.01 -21.06
CA ASN A 36 14.10 -11.43 -20.79
C ASN A 36 13.18 -12.08 -21.83
N THR A 37 12.32 -11.29 -22.48
CA THR A 37 11.41 -11.77 -23.53
C THR A 37 11.94 -11.51 -24.95
N GLY A 38 13.10 -10.86 -25.07
CA GLY A 38 13.66 -10.42 -26.35
C GLY A 38 12.88 -9.27 -26.97
N THR A 39 12.12 -8.51 -26.19
CA THR A 39 11.41 -7.34 -26.68
C THR A 39 12.41 -6.19 -26.86
N PRO A 40 12.48 -5.54 -28.03
CA PRO A 40 13.37 -4.39 -28.24
C PRO A 40 13.19 -3.33 -27.16
N VAL A 41 14.30 -2.84 -26.63
CA VAL A 41 14.33 -1.83 -25.57
C VAL A 41 15.00 -0.54 -26.04
N ILE A 42 14.46 0.58 -25.59
CA ILE A 42 15.08 1.90 -25.66
C ILE A 42 15.17 2.42 -24.23
N ALA A 43 16.38 2.77 -23.81
CA ALA A 43 16.63 3.23 -22.46
C ALA A 43 16.67 4.76 -22.38
N LEU A 44 16.08 5.29 -21.32
CA LEU A 44 16.25 6.67 -20.88
C LEU A 44 17.06 6.66 -19.58
N PRO A 45 18.40 6.48 -19.65
CA PRO A 45 19.26 6.35 -18.48
C PRO A 45 19.26 7.61 -17.64
N TYR A 46 18.62 7.56 -16.47
CA TYR A 46 18.76 8.56 -15.40
C TYR A 46 19.66 8.06 -14.26
N ASP A 47 19.88 6.74 -14.17
CA ASP A 47 20.69 6.06 -13.16
C ASP A 47 21.81 5.25 -13.85
N PRO A 48 23.04 5.21 -13.30
CA PRO A 48 24.17 4.49 -13.89
C PRO A 48 23.89 3.00 -14.18
N LYS A 49 23.00 2.36 -13.42
CA LYS A 49 22.64 0.94 -13.62
C LYS A 49 21.94 0.71 -14.94
N VAL A 50 21.14 1.68 -15.41
CA VAL A 50 20.43 1.58 -16.69
C VAL A 50 21.43 1.64 -17.84
N ALA A 51 22.39 2.57 -17.78
CA ALA A 51 23.46 2.65 -18.76
C ALA A 51 24.33 1.38 -18.76
N SER A 52 24.70 0.87 -17.58
CA SER A 52 25.46 -0.38 -17.44
C SER A 52 24.73 -1.57 -18.07
N LEU A 53 23.42 -1.71 -17.82
CA LEU A 53 22.60 -2.78 -18.40
C LEU A 53 22.63 -2.74 -19.94
N MET A 54 22.43 -1.57 -20.53
CA MET A 54 22.41 -1.42 -22.00
C MET A 54 23.77 -1.72 -22.63
N LYS A 55 24.86 -1.29 -21.97
CA LYS A 55 26.23 -1.60 -22.36
C LYS A 55 26.55 -3.08 -22.26
N GLU A 56 26.18 -3.72 -21.16
CA GLU A 56 26.35 -5.16 -20.96
C GLU A 56 25.56 -5.99 -21.98
N ALA A 57 24.35 -5.53 -22.33
CA ALA A 57 23.51 -6.15 -23.34
C ALA A 57 23.99 -5.89 -24.79
N GLY A 58 25.02 -5.05 -24.98
CA GLY A 58 25.55 -4.70 -26.30
C GLY A 58 24.58 -3.93 -27.17
N VAL A 59 23.70 -3.12 -26.56
CA VAL A 59 22.66 -2.31 -27.21
C VAL A 59 22.71 -0.85 -26.75
N GLU A 60 23.89 -0.36 -26.37
CA GLU A 60 24.12 0.99 -25.85
C GLU A 60 23.64 2.07 -26.85
N GLU A 61 23.68 1.79 -28.15
CA GLU A 61 23.20 2.66 -29.23
C GLU A 61 21.68 2.90 -29.23
N TYR A 62 20.93 2.15 -28.42
CA TYR A 62 19.50 2.34 -28.17
C TYR A 62 19.22 3.05 -26.84
N SER A 63 20.23 3.73 -26.28
CA SER A 63 20.09 4.58 -25.10
C SER A 63 20.04 6.04 -25.51
N CYS A 64 19.00 6.76 -25.09
CA CYS A 64 18.95 8.20 -25.25
C CYS A 64 19.62 8.88 -24.05
N GLN A 65 20.85 9.36 -24.23
CA GLN A 65 21.62 9.95 -23.13
C GLN A 65 21.13 11.35 -22.71
N SER A 66 20.25 11.97 -23.49
CA SER A 66 19.68 13.26 -23.14
C SER A 66 18.67 13.13 -22.00
N ILE A 67 18.83 13.97 -20.98
CA ILE A 67 17.87 14.11 -19.86
C ILE A 67 16.54 14.70 -20.36
N SER A 68 16.58 15.47 -21.45
CA SER A 68 15.42 16.02 -22.15
C SER A 68 15.53 15.70 -23.64
N PRO A 69 15.18 14.46 -24.03
CA PRO A 69 15.28 14.04 -25.42
C PRO A 69 14.34 14.86 -26.29
N GLN A 70 14.86 15.39 -27.41
CA GLN A 70 14.00 16.04 -28.39
C GLN A 70 13.11 14.97 -29.04
N PRO A 71 11.83 15.26 -29.34
CA PRO A 71 10.91 14.29 -29.93
C PRO A 71 11.49 13.59 -31.17
N GLU A 72 12.16 14.34 -32.04
CA GLU A 72 12.75 13.84 -33.28
C GLU A 72 13.86 12.81 -33.03
N GLU A 73 14.61 12.97 -31.94
CA GLU A 73 15.69 12.07 -31.57
C GLU A 73 15.15 10.73 -31.08
N LEU A 74 14.12 10.77 -30.23
CA LEU A 74 13.45 9.57 -29.73
C LEU A 74 12.71 8.84 -30.86
N THR A 75 12.03 9.56 -31.75
CA THR A 75 11.37 8.96 -32.92
C THR A 75 12.35 8.22 -33.82
N LYS A 76 13.52 8.82 -34.10
CA LYS A 76 14.58 8.14 -34.88
C LYS A 76 15.08 6.86 -34.22
N LEU A 77 15.21 6.86 -32.89
CA LEU A 77 15.60 5.66 -32.13
C LEU A 77 14.53 4.57 -32.19
N ILE A 78 13.26 4.94 -32.02
CA ILE A 78 12.11 4.02 -32.13
C ILE A 78 12.06 3.41 -33.53
N ASP A 79 12.15 4.21 -34.59
CA ASP A 79 12.14 3.73 -35.96
C ASP A 79 13.30 2.77 -36.25
N ARG A 80 14.48 3.08 -35.72
CA ARG A 80 15.65 2.21 -35.83
C ARG A 80 15.44 0.88 -35.10
N ALA A 81 14.89 0.92 -33.87
CA ALA A 81 14.62 -0.28 -33.09
C ALA A 81 13.56 -1.17 -33.75
N ILE A 82 12.52 -0.59 -34.34
CA ILE A 82 11.49 -1.31 -35.10
C ILE A 82 12.09 -1.95 -36.35
N LYS A 83 12.88 -1.20 -37.14
CA LYS A 83 13.54 -1.72 -38.35
C LYS A 83 14.50 -2.87 -38.05
N ASN A 84 15.24 -2.80 -36.94
CA ASN A 84 16.22 -3.80 -36.53
C ASN A 84 15.66 -4.82 -35.52
N ARG A 85 14.33 -4.92 -35.36
CA ARG A 85 13.68 -5.73 -34.32
C ARG A 85 14.16 -7.18 -34.27
N ALA A 86 14.36 -7.81 -35.42
CA ALA A 86 14.78 -9.22 -35.49
C ALA A 86 16.19 -9.43 -34.92
N ASP A 87 17.14 -8.54 -35.27
CA ASP A 87 18.51 -8.57 -34.76
C ASP A 87 18.56 -8.25 -33.27
N LEU A 88 17.86 -7.19 -32.86
CA LEU A 88 17.72 -6.81 -31.45
C LEU A 88 17.16 -7.94 -30.62
N LYS A 89 16.06 -8.56 -31.05
CA LYS A 89 15.45 -9.69 -30.35
C LYS A 89 16.46 -10.82 -30.16
N LYS A 90 17.22 -11.16 -31.20
CA LYS A 90 18.25 -12.21 -31.12
C LYS A 90 19.35 -11.86 -30.12
N LYS A 91 19.89 -10.64 -30.19
CA LYS A 91 20.92 -10.14 -29.24
C LYS A 91 20.43 -10.19 -27.80
N LEU A 92 19.24 -9.64 -27.54
CA LEU A 92 18.64 -9.60 -26.21
C LEU A 92 18.34 -11.01 -25.66
N GLN A 93 17.86 -11.92 -26.50
CA GLN A 93 17.64 -13.32 -26.10
C GLN A 93 18.95 -14.02 -25.77
N THR A 94 20.01 -13.83 -26.56
CA THR A 94 21.35 -14.37 -26.27
C THR A 94 21.87 -13.83 -24.94
N PHE A 95 21.77 -12.53 -24.71
CA PHE A 95 22.18 -11.90 -23.45
C PHE A 95 21.38 -12.44 -22.26
N ALA A 96 20.04 -12.53 -22.38
CA ALA A 96 19.18 -13.07 -21.33
C ALA A 96 19.53 -14.54 -21.00
N SER A 97 19.79 -15.37 -22.02
CA SER A 97 20.25 -16.75 -21.82
C SER A 97 21.59 -16.82 -21.09
N GLN A 98 22.56 -15.98 -21.45
CA GLN A 98 23.86 -15.92 -20.77
C GLN A 98 23.69 -15.50 -19.30
N LYS A 99 22.90 -14.46 -19.02
CA LYS A 99 22.64 -14.02 -17.65
C LYS A 99 21.91 -15.08 -16.82
N LYS A 100 21.02 -15.87 -17.44
CA LYS A 100 20.36 -17.00 -16.77
C LYS A 100 21.37 -18.09 -16.35
N VAL A 101 22.34 -18.41 -17.21
CA VAL A 101 23.41 -19.36 -16.88
C VAL A 101 24.27 -18.83 -15.73
N LEU A 102 24.72 -17.57 -15.81
CA LEU A 102 25.49 -16.94 -14.74
C LEU A 102 24.72 -16.84 -13.42
N ALA A 103 23.40 -16.62 -13.46
CA ALA A 103 22.57 -16.63 -12.26
C ALA A 103 22.54 -18.01 -11.60
N LEU A 104 22.47 -19.10 -12.38
CA LEU A 104 22.55 -20.47 -11.86
C LEU A 104 23.95 -20.77 -11.29
N GLU A 105 25.01 -20.30 -11.95
CA GLU A 105 26.37 -20.41 -11.41
C GLU A 105 26.52 -19.68 -10.08
N ASN A 106 25.95 -18.47 -9.95
CA ASN A 106 25.94 -17.72 -8.69
C ASN A 106 25.22 -18.49 -7.57
N VAL A 107 24.11 -19.18 -7.88
CA VAL A 107 23.41 -20.04 -6.91
C VAL A 107 24.30 -21.22 -6.48
N ASN A 108 24.94 -21.89 -7.44
CA ASN A 108 25.85 -23.00 -7.13
C ASN A 108 27.05 -22.55 -6.30
N LEU A 109 27.64 -21.40 -6.62
CA LEU A 109 28.70 -20.78 -5.85
C LEU A 109 28.24 -20.47 -4.42
N ALA A 110 27.05 -19.88 -4.26
CA ALA A 110 26.47 -19.60 -2.95
C ALA A 110 26.27 -20.89 -2.14
N ILE A 111 25.70 -21.95 -2.73
CA ILE A 111 25.53 -23.26 -2.08
C ILE A 111 26.88 -23.85 -1.67
N ASN A 112 27.88 -23.82 -2.56
CA ASN A 112 29.22 -24.32 -2.26
C ASN A 112 29.88 -23.53 -1.13
N THR A 113 29.75 -22.20 -1.13
CA THR A 113 30.23 -21.36 -0.05
C THR A 113 29.55 -21.71 1.28
N LEU A 114 28.22 -21.87 1.29
CA LEU A 114 27.45 -22.26 2.48
C LEU A 114 27.86 -23.65 3.01
N ASN A 115 28.16 -24.59 2.11
CA ASN A 115 28.59 -25.94 2.49
C ASN A 115 30.04 -26.02 2.99
N GLN A 116 30.92 -25.14 2.50
CA GLN A 116 32.33 -25.09 2.91
C GLN A 116 32.58 -24.21 4.14
N SER A 117 31.68 -23.27 4.44
CA SER A 117 31.77 -22.48 5.66
C SER A 117 31.62 -23.37 6.89
N GLN A 118 32.65 -23.39 7.75
CA GLN A 118 32.48 -23.84 9.12
C GLN A 118 31.32 -23.06 9.72
N ARG A 119 30.31 -23.77 10.26
CA ARG A 119 29.20 -23.14 10.98
C ARG A 119 29.74 -22.48 12.24
N THR A 120 30.25 -21.26 12.12
CA THR A 120 30.42 -20.38 13.26
C THR A 120 29.03 -20.13 13.83
N PRO A 121 28.84 -20.21 15.17
CA PRO A 121 27.57 -19.84 15.77
C PRO A 121 27.20 -18.43 15.29
N ILE A 122 26.02 -18.35 14.68
CA ILE A 122 25.51 -17.12 14.10
C ILE A 122 25.45 -16.09 15.23
N THR A 123 26.10 -14.94 15.05
CA THR A 123 25.98 -13.86 16.03
C THR A 123 24.53 -13.39 16.06
N PHE A 124 24.06 -12.89 17.20
CA PHE A 124 22.67 -12.43 17.37
C PHE A 124 22.18 -11.52 16.22
N ALA A 125 23.03 -10.61 15.72
CA ALA A 125 22.67 -9.72 14.62
C ALA A 125 22.42 -10.46 13.28
N GLN A 126 23.18 -11.52 13.00
CA GLN A 126 23.02 -12.34 11.80
C GLN A 126 21.80 -13.26 11.92
N ASP A 127 21.51 -13.77 13.12
CA ASP A 127 20.32 -14.61 13.36
C ASP A 127 19.05 -13.76 13.26
N PHE A 128 19.06 -12.55 13.84
CA PHE A 128 17.98 -11.57 13.68
C PHE A 128 17.74 -11.21 12.20
N ALA A 129 18.80 -10.96 11.43
CA ALA A 129 18.69 -10.68 10.00
C ALA A 129 18.11 -11.88 9.21
N PHE A 130 18.51 -13.09 9.56
CA PHE A 130 18.02 -14.32 8.95
C PHE A 130 16.54 -14.60 9.28
N GLN A 131 16.14 -14.45 10.55
CA GLN A 131 14.73 -14.59 10.97
C GLN A 131 13.85 -13.52 10.32
N THR A 132 14.36 -12.31 10.16
CA THR A 132 13.66 -11.24 9.44
C THR A 132 13.46 -11.63 7.98
N LEU A 133 14.50 -12.10 7.29
CA LEU A 133 14.40 -12.58 5.89
C LEU A 133 13.36 -13.70 5.74
N LEU A 134 13.36 -14.67 6.65
CA LEU A 134 12.37 -15.76 6.67
C LEU A 134 10.93 -15.27 6.90
N GLN A 135 10.73 -14.25 7.73
CA GLN A 135 9.42 -13.62 7.89
C GLN A 135 9.00 -12.87 6.63
N LEU A 136 9.92 -12.21 5.94
CA LEU A 136 9.64 -11.53 4.68
C LEU A 136 9.22 -12.49 3.58
N GLU A 137 9.91 -13.62 3.44
CA GLU A 137 9.55 -14.65 2.46
C GLU A 137 8.12 -15.19 2.69
N LYS A 138 7.76 -15.44 3.95
CA LYS A 138 6.39 -15.86 4.32
C LYS A 138 5.34 -14.79 4.00
N VAL A 139 5.67 -13.52 4.26
CA VAL A 139 4.77 -12.40 3.95
C VAL A 139 4.60 -12.24 2.44
N ASP A 140 5.67 -12.42 1.65
CA ASP A 140 5.60 -12.38 0.19
C ASP A 140 4.73 -13.54 -0.36
N GLU A 141 4.85 -14.75 0.18
CA GLU A 141 3.97 -15.89 -0.17
C GLU A 141 2.49 -15.60 0.18
N GLU A 142 2.23 -15.02 1.36
CA GLU A 142 0.87 -14.64 1.78
C GLU A 142 0.30 -13.51 0.90
N GLN A 143 1.14 -12.55 0.47
CA GLN A 143 0.75 -11.50 -0.46
C GLN A 143 0.44 -12.04 -1.86
N GLU A 144 1.22 -12.99 -2.37
CA GLU A 144 0.98 -13.62 -3.67
C GLU A 144 -0.34 -14.41 -3.63
N GLN A 145 -0.61 -15.14 -2.55
CA GLN A 145 -1.90 -15.82 -2.34
C GLN A 145 -3.07 -14.83 -2.23
N ALA A 146 -2.88 -13.69 -1.55
CA ALA A 146 -3.89 -12.65 -1.44
C ALA A 146 -4.17 -11.99 -2.80
N GLN A 147 -3.14 -11.76 -3.62
CA GLN A 147 -3.29 -11.25 -4.99
C GLN A 147 -4.09 -12.21 -5.87
N VAL A 148 -3.78 -13.51 -5.85
CA VAL A 148 -4.54 -14.52 -6.60
C VAL A 148 -6.01 -14.56 -6.18
N LYS A 149 -6.30 -14.46 -4.86
CA LYS A 149 -7.67 -14.38 -4.35
C LYS A 149 -8.38 -13.10 -4.79
N ASN A 150 -7.68 -11.97 -4.81
CA ASN A 150 -8.23 -10.69 -5.26
C ASN A 150 -8.55 -10.71 -6.75
N GLU A 151 -7.67 -11.26 -7.59
CA GLU A 151 -7.92 -11.43 -9.03
C GLU A 151 -9.15 -12.32 -9.28
N ALA A 152 -9.27 -13.44 -8.56
CA ALA A 152 -10.45 -14.31 -8.64
C ALA A 152 -11.73 -13.57 -8.20
N THR A 153 -11.64 -12.71 -7.18
CA THR A 153 -12.77 -11.90 -6.70
C THR A 153 -13.16 -10.83 -7.73
N ILE A 154 -12.20 -10.17 -8.37
CA ILE A 154 -12.44 -9.20 -9.43
C ILE A 154 -13.13 -9.87 -10.63
N GLN A 155 -12.68 -11.06 -11.03
CA GLN A 155 -13.34 -11.84 -12.07
C GLN A 155 -14.80 -12.20 -11.68
N ARG A 156 -15.04 -12.52 -10.41
CA ARG A 156 -16.38 -12.79 -9.88
C ARG A 156 -17.27 -11.55 -9.92
N ILE A 157 -16.74 -10.38 -9.57
CA ILE A 157 -17.45 -9.10 -9.65
C ILE A 157 -17.86 -8.80 -11.09
N HIS A 158 -16.94 -8.91 -12.05
CA HIS A 158 -17.26 -8.72 -13.46
C HIS A 158 -18.31 -9.71 -13.97
N GLN A 159 -18.28 -10.96 -13.49
CA GLN A 159 -19.30 -11.95 -13.83
C GLN A 159 -20.68 -11.58 -13.25
N LEU A 160 -20.71 -11.04 -12.04
CA LEU A 160 -21.94 -10.55 -11.39
C LEU A 160 -22.47 -9.28 -12.04
N GLU A 161 -21.60 -8.39 -12.51
CA GLU A 161 -21.96 -7.19 -13.29
C GLU A 161 -22.57 -7.56 -14.65
N ALA A 162 -22.00 -8.56 -15.33
CA ALA A 162 -22.57 -9.07 -16.58
C ALA A 162 -23.96 -9.71 -16.35
N GLN A 163 -24.16 -10.42 -15.23
CA GLN A 163 -25.46 -10.96 -14.85
C GLN A 163 -26.45 -9.87 -14.41
N SER A 164 -25.99 -8.82 -13.74
CA SER A 164 -26.85 -7.71 -13.31
C SER A 164 -27.35 -6.87 -14.49
N ALA A 165 -26.54 -6.73 -15.55
CA ALA A 165 -26.97 -6.13 -16.82
C ALA A 165 -28.14 -6.90 -17.47
N GLN A 166 -28.10 -8.24 -17.44
CA GLN A 166 -29.22 -9.09 -17.91
C GLN A 166 -30.45 -8.97 -17.00
N LEU A 167 -30.26 -8.83 -15.68
CA LEU A 167 -31.36 -8.61 -14.74
C LEU A 167 -32.01 -7.23 -14.91
N ALA A 168 -31.26 -6.18 -15.26
CA ALA A 168 -31.79 -4.85 -15.55
C ALA A 168 -32.71 -4.86 -16.78
N GLU A 169 -32.38 -5.66 -17.79
CA GLU A 169 -33.22 -5.89 -18.97
C GLU A 169 -34.54 -6.59 -18.59
N ILE A 170 -34.47 -7.63 -17.73
CA ILE A 170 -35.65 -8.33 -17.20
C ILE A 170 -36.51 -7.43 -16.29
N GLN A 171 -35.89 -6.54 -15.49
CA GLN A 171 -36.59 -5.57 -14.63
C GLN A 171 -37.35 -4.48 -15.40
N SER A 172 -36.97 -4.20 -16.64
CA SER A 172 -37.68 -3.27 -17.51
C SER A 172 -38.95 -3.88 -18.16
N SER A 173 -39.10 -5.21 -18.11
CA SER A 173 -40.20 -5.93 -18.72
C SER A 173 -41.55 -5.71 -18.01
N LYS A 174 -42.65 -5.81 -18.77
CA LYS A 174 -44.03 -5.64 -18.27
C LYS A 174 -44.36 -6.62 -17.13
N PHE A 175 -43.71 -7.79 -17.10
CA PHE A 175 -43.86 -8.82 -16.06
C PHE A 175 -43.30 -8.36 -14.70
N TRP A 176 -42.14 -7.69 -14.68
CA TRP A 176 -41.54 -7.19 -13.43
C TRP A 176 -42.29 -6.02 -12.81
N LYS A 177 -42.96 -5.20 -13.64
CA LYS A 177 -43.87 -4.14 -13.15
C LYS A 177 -45.11 -4.73 -12.46
N LEU A 178 -45.68 -5.82 -13.02
CA LEU A 178 -46.78 -6.58 -12.41
C LEU A 178 -46.36 -7.30 -11.13
N ALA A 179 -45.18 -7.93 -11.12
CA ALA A 179 -44.61 -8.57 -9.93
C ALA A 179 -44.35 -7.56 -8.80
N LYS A 180 -43.84 -6.36 -9.11
CA LYS A 180 -43.69 -5.26 -8.12
C LYS A 180 -45.04 -4.84 -7.53
N LEU A 181 -46.11 -4.78 -8.34
CA LEU A 181 -47.45 -4.44 -7.85
C LEU A 181 -48.00 -5.54 -6.93
N TYR A 182 -47.81 -6.82 -7.29
CA TYR A 182 -48.16 -7.97 -6.45
C TYR A 182 -47.38 -7.97 -5.11
N TYR A 183 -46.05 -7.80 -5.13
CA TYR A 183 -45.23 -7.77 -3.92
C TYR A 183 -45.51 -6.55 -3.04
N ARG A 184 -45.86 -5.39 -3.63
CA ARG A 184 -46.22 -4.18 -2.88
C ARG A 184 -47.57 -4.35 -2.16
N ILE A 185 -48.56 -4.97 -2.81
CA ILE A 185 -49.85 -5.33 -2.16
C ILE A 185 -49.65 -6.42 -1.08
N ALA A 186 -48.73 -7.36 -1.29
CA ALA A 186 -48.42 -8.42 -0.33
C ALA A 186 -47.56 -7.96 0.87
N GLN A 187 -46.77 -6.87 0.74
CA GLN A 187 -45.90 -6.34 1.80
C GLN A 187 -46.55 -5.23 2.63
N ASP A 188 -47.41 -4.38 2.06
CA ASP A 188 -48.06 -3.27 2.77
C ASP A 188 -49.50 -3.59 3.25
N SER A 189 -49.93 -4.85 3.15
CA SER A 189 -51.23 -5.29 3.69
C SER A 189 -51.10 -5.83 5.13
N PRO A 190 -51.95 -5.41 6.09
CA PRO A 190 -51.94 -5.89 7.48
C PRO A 190 -52.28 -7.38 7.63
N LEU A 191 -52.68 -8.06 6.55
CA LEU A 191 -53.05 -9.47 6.52
C LEU A 191 -51.88 -10.44 6.79
N LYS A 192 -50.63 -10.00 6.61
CA LYS A 192 -49.44 -10.85 6.87
C LYS A 192 -49.26 -11.19 8.35
N PHE A 193 -49.60 -10.24 9.24
CA PHE A 193 -49.56 -10.46 10.69
C PHE A 193 -50.76 -11.25 11.20
N LEU A 194 -51.91 -11.10 10.52
CA LEU A 194 -53.14 -11.83 10.86
C LEU A 194 -52.98 -13.35 10.64
N TYR A 195 -52.33 -13.77 9.55
CA TYR A 195 -52.10 -15.18 9.25
C TYR A 195 -51.15 -15.85 10.27
N GLN A 196 -50.06 -15.18 10.66
CA GLN A 196 -49.14 -15.65 11.70
C GLN A 196 -49.76 -15.66 13.10
N PHE A 197 -50.61 -14.66 13.42
CA PHE A 197 -51.32 -14.60 14.69
C PHE A 197 -52.38 -15.70 14.81
N LEU A 198 -53.21 -15.89 13.77
CA LEU A 198 -54.27 -16.91 13.75
C LEU A 198 -53.71 -18.34 13.79
N THR A 199 -52.58 -18.60 13.13
CA THR A 199 -51.92 -19.91 13.20
C THR A 199 -51.41 -20.21 14.61
N VAL A 200 -50.80 -19.25 15.31
CA VAL A 200 -50.34 -19.45 16.70
C VAL A 200 -51.51 -19.59 17.69
N VAL A 201 -52.60 -18.83 17.50
CA VAL A 201 -53.83 -18.96 18.31
C VAL A 201 -54.43 -20.37 18.19
N ARG A 202 -54.40 -20.97 17.00
CA ARG A 202 -54.97 -22.30 16.74
C ARG A 202 -54.22 -23.45 17.38
N TYR A 203 -52.90 -23.33 17.57
CA TYR A 203 -52.05 -24.41 18.09
C TYR A 203 -51.63 -24.22 19.56
N GLU A 204 -51.55 -22.99 20.06
CA GLU A 204 -50.97 -22.69 21.39
C GLU A 204 -51.87 -21.82 22.30
N GLY A 205 -53.04 -21.40 21.81
CA GLY A 205 -54.03 -20.61 22.55
C GLY A 205 -53.79 -19.09 22.54
N PHE A 206 -54.87 -18.33 22.77
CA PHE A 206 -54.92 -16.86 22.59
C PHE A 206 -53.97 -16.09 23.52
N ILE A 207 -53.82 -16.56 24.77
CA ILE A 207 -52.99 -15.91 25.79
C ILE A 207 -51.49 -16.05 25.46
N SER A 208 -51.08 -17.18 24.87
CA SER A 208 -49.68 -17.43 24.45
C SER A 208 -49.26 -16.56 23.26
N ALA A 209 -50.18 -16.32 22.31
CA ALA A 209 -49.96 -15.47 21.14
C ALA A 209 -49.76 -13.98 21.51
N LEU A 210 -50.53 -13.49 22.49
CA LEU A 210 -50.38 -12.14 23.04
C LEU A 210 -49.04 -11.96 23.77
N LYS A 211 -48.60 -12.96 24.54
CA LYS A 211 -47.34 -12.93 25.30
C LYS A 211 -46.10 -12.89 24.39
N LYS A 212 -46.09 -13.68 23.30
CA LYS A 212 -44.99 -13.70 22.31
C LYS A 212 -44.91 -12.41 21.50
N SER A 213 -46.04 -11.78 21.19
CA SER A 213 -46.09 -10.51 20.46
C SER A 213 -45.55 -9.35 21.30
N TYR A 214 -45.81 -9.35 22.61
CA TYR A 214 -45.29 -8.34 23.55
C TYR A 214 -43.78 -8.52 23.83
N GLN A 215 -43.28 -9.76 23.92
CA GLN A 215 -41.85 -10.04 24.12
C GLN A 215 -40.97 -9.63 22.92
N GLY A 216 -41.50 -9.64 21.70
CA GLY A 216 -40.79 -9.19 20.50
C GLY A 216 -40.53 -7.68 20.46
N VAL A 217 -41.43 -6.88 21.07
CA VAL A 217 -41.29 -5.43 21.17
C VAL A 217 -40.32 -5.04 22.29
N VAL A 218 -40.34 -5.74 23.43
CA VAL A 218 -39.41 -5.50 24.56
C VAL A 218 -37.97 -5.90 24.21
N LYS A 219 -37.75 -7.00 23.46
CA LYS A 219 -36.40 -7.39 22.99
C LYS A 219 -35.78 -6.37 22.02
N ARG A 220 -36.59 -5.66 21.22
CA ARG A 220 -36.11 -4.59 20.32
C ARG A 220 -35.76 -3.30 21.04
N LEU A 221 -36.32 -3.05 22.23
CA LEU A 221 -36.00 -1.89 23.07
C LEU A 221 -34.78 -2.13 23.98
N GLN A 222 -34.45 -3.39 24.30
CA GLN A 222 -33.32 -3.74 25.19
C GLN A 222 -31.98 -3.98 24.47
N PHE A 223 -31.96 -4.18 23.15
CA PHE A 223 -30.73 -4.51 22.40
C PHE A 223 -29.92 -3.29 21.91
N LYS A 224 -30.12 -2.13 22.54
CA LYS A 224 -29.48 -0.85 22.18
C LYS A 224 -28.51 -0.37 23.27
N GLN A 225 -27.65 -1.25 23.79
CA GLN A 225 -26.53 -1.00 24.72
C GLN A 225 -25.81 -2.34 24.96
N LYS A 226 -24.49 -2.52 25.06
CA LYS A 226 -23.28 -1.70 24.95
C LYS A 226 -22.12 -2.71 25.03
N THR A 227 -21.20 -2.74 24.07
CA THR A 227 -19.77 -3.06 24.26
C THR A 227 -19.09 -2.90 22.91
N THR A 228 -18.78 -1.66 22.58
CA THR A 228 -17.92 -1.28 21.46
C THR A 228 -16.71 -0.63 22.11
N PHE A 229 -15.52 -1.17 21.83
CA PHE A 229 -14.26 -0.50 22.15
C PHE A 229 -14.31 0.88 21.49
N LYS A 230 -14.29 1.95 22.29
CA LYS A 230 -14.30 3.32 21.79
C LYS A 230 -12.92 3.63 21.23
N VAL A 231 -12.76 3.44 19.93
CA VAL A 231 -11.87 4.29 19.14
C VAL A 231 -12.64 5.60 18.95
N SER A 232 -12.16 6.66 19.61
CA SER A 232 -12.76 7.99 19.49
C SER A 232 -12.47 8.54 18.10
N TYR A 233 -13.47 8.48 17.21
CA TYR A 233 -13.49 9.32 16.02
C TYR A 233 -13.80 10.74 16.47
N VAL A 234 -12.80 11.61 16.41
CA VAL A 234 -12.98 13.06 16.64
C VAL A 234 -13.50 13.65 15.33
N ASP A 235 -14.57 14.43 15.42
CA ASP A 235 -15.21 15.14 14.32
C ASP A 235 -14.26 16.26 13.83
N GLU A 236 -13.62 16.07 12.68
CA GLU A 236 -12.57 16.89 12.09
C GLU A 236 -13.12 18.15 11.41
N SER A 237 -13.53 19.15 12.19
CA SER A 237 -13.80 20.50 11.66
C SER A 237 -13.07 21.63 12.40
N SER A 238 -12.17 21.31 13.33
CA SER A 238 -11.14 22.23 13.84
C SER A 238 -10.14 21.48 14.72
N ILE A 239 -9.30 20.62 14.12
CA ILE A 239 -8.10 20.18 14.85
C ILE A 239 -7.20 21.42 14.96
N ASP A 240 -7.15 22.02 16.15
CA ASP A 240 -6.19 23.08 16.46
C ASP A 240 -4.79 22.45 16.48
N ALA A 241 -4.10 22.57 15.34
CA ALA A 241 -2.76 22.04 15.09
C ALA A 241 -1.77 22.42 16.21
N THR A 242 -1.92 23.63 16.74
CA THR A 242 -1.12 24.16 17.85
C THR A 242 -1.29 23.33 19.12
N GLN A 243 -2.53 23.04 19.51
CA GLN A 243 -2.83 22.28 20.72
C GLN A 243 -2.35 20.84 20.61
N VAL A 244 -2.52 20.23 19.44
CA VAL A 244 -2.05 18.88 19.16
C VAL A 244 -0.54 18.79 19.29
N LEU A 245 0.20 19.71 18.67
CA LEU A 245 1.66 19.74 18.76
C LEU A 245 2.13 20.01 20.19
N GLN A 246 1.52 20.95 20.91
CA GLN A 246 1.83 21.19 22.31
C GLN A 246 1.58 19.96 23.20
N GLN A 247 0.57 19.14 22.89
CA GLN A 247 0.35 17.88 23.59
C GLN A 247 1.45 16.86 23.29
N VAL A 248 1.82 16.68 22.02
CA VAL A 248 2.93 15.79 21.61
C VAL A 248 4.23 16.19 22.30
N ILE A 249 4.55 17.48 22.31
CA ILE A 249 5.78 18.02 22.89
C ILE A 249 5.80 17.84 24.41
N ARG A 250 4.70 18.10 25.11
CA ARG A 250 4.59 17.81 26.55
C ARG A 250 4.84 16.33 26.83
N ASN A 251 4.18 15.44 26.09
CA ASN A 251 4.36 14.00 26.24
C ASN A 251 5.81 13.54 25.99
N LEU A 252 6.54 14.19 25.08
CA LEU A 252 7.94 13.89 24.81
C LEU A 252 8.87 14.43 25.92
N ASN A 253 8.63 15.65 26.39
CA ASN A 253 9.44 16.29 27.42
C ASN A 253 9.27 15.65 28.80
N ASP A 254 8.08 15.15 29.12
CA ASP A 254 7.78 14.49 30.41
C ASP A 254 8.46 13.11 30.53
N ARG A 255 8.98 12.56 29.42
CA ARG A 255 9.62 11.24 29.39
C ARG A 255 11.14 11.35 29.54
N LYS A 256 11.72 10.41 30.28
CA LYS A 256 13.17 10.21 30.37
C LYS A 256 13.70 9.48 29.14
N LEU A 257 13.86 10.22 28.03
CA LEU A 257 14.32 9.70 26.74
C LEU A 257 15.81 10.02 26.53
N LYS A 258 16.52 9.20 25.74
CA LYS A 258 17.92 9.47 25.34
C LYS A 258 18.07 10.71 24.45
N GLY A 259 16.97 11.12 23.83
CA GLY A 259 16.87 12.23 22.89
C GLY A 259 15.71 12.00 21.92
N ILE A 260 15.61 12.84 20.89
CA ILE A 260 14.48 12.84 19.96
C ILE A 260 14.97 12.77 18.51
N PHE A 261 14.32 11.91 17.74
CA PHE A 261 14.44 11.84 16.29
C PHE A 261 13.19 12.41 15.63
N VAL A 262 13.36 13.28 14.65
CA VAL A 262 12.32 13.60 13.67
C VAL A 262 12.57 12.76 12.44
N VAL A 263 11.58 11.98 12.03
CA VAL A 263 11.69 11.05 10.90
C VAL A 263 10.56 11.34 9.92
N THR A 264 10.90 11.70 8.69
CA THR A 264 9.91 11.95 7.63
C THR A 264 9.58 10.65 6.89
N SER A 265 8.29 10.42 6.62
CA SER A 265 7.79 9.25 5.90
C SER A 265 6.80 9.65 4.82
N ALA A 266 6.86 9.00 3.66
CA ALA A 266 5.85 9.15 2.61
C ALA A 266 4.51 8.47 2.95
N PHE A 267 4.47 7.71 4.03
CA PHE A 267 3.31 6.92 4.48
C PHE A 267 3.03 7.15 5.97
N PRO A 268 1.77 7.07 6.40
CA PRO A 268 1.43 6.98 7.83
C PRO A 268 2.10 5.78 8.50
N PHE A 269 2.29 5.88 9.81
CA PHE A 269 2.82 4.81 10.63
C PHE A 269 1.77 3.69 10.75
N ASP A 270 2.19 2.49 10.38
CA ASP A 270 1.44 1.26 10.61
C ASP A 270 2.45 0.20 11.08
N GLU A 271 2.20 -0.39 12.26
CA GLU A 271 3.11 -1.36 12.87
C GLU A 271 3.36 -2.59 12.00
N PHE A 272 2.37 -2.96 11.17
CA PHE A 272 2.40 -4.12 10.29
C PHE A 272 3.00 -3.78 8.91
N TYR A 273 3.21 -2.50 8.60
CA TYR A 273 3.88 -2.07 7.37
C TYR A 273 5.39 -2.17 7.50
N ASN A 274 5.98 -3.06 6.70
CA ASN A 274 7.42 -3.28 6.68
C ASN A 274 8.18 -2.24 5.82
N GLN A 275 8.15 -0.98 6.23
CA GLN A 275 8.93 0.07 5.60
C GLN A 275 10.19 0.40 6.40
N ARG A 276 11.30 0.71 5.72
CA ARG A 276 12.59 1.05 6.36
C ARG A 276 12.46 2.16 7.41
N VAL A 277 11.58 3.13 7.14
CA VAL A 277 11.30 4.28 8.01
C VAL A 277 10.58 3.87 9.29
N ILE A 278 9.55 3.04 9.14
CA ILE A 278 8.73 2.53 10.24
C ILE A 278 9.59 1.62 11.11
N ASN A 279 10.39 0.74 10.51
CA ASN A 279 11.32 -0.12 11.22
C ASN A 279 12.40 0.68 11.97
N LEU A 280 12.95 1.73 11.36
CA LEU A 280 13.87 2.65 12.03
C LEU A 280 13.20 3.30 13.25
N ALA A 281 11.96 3.79 13.09
CA ALA A 281 11.22 4.41 14.17
C ALA A 281 10.96 3.42 15.34
N LYS A 282 10.55 2.17 15.02
CA LYS A 282 10.38 1.09 16.01
C LYS A 282 11.69 0.75 16.73
N PHE A 283 12.80 0.68 16.00
CA PHE A 283 14.13 0.44 16.58
C PHE A 283 14.54 1.55 17.55
N LEU A 284 14.41 2.82 17.14
CA LEU A 284 14.72 3.98 17.98
C LEU A 284 13.87 3.99 19.26
N SER A 285 12.58 3.71 19.11
CA SER A 285 11.65 3.56 20.24
C SER A 285 12.10 2.48 21.23
N ALA A 286 12.46 1.29 20.74
CA ALA A 286 12.95 0.18 21.56
C ALA A 286 14.21 0.56 22.35
N GLU A 287 15.07 1.37 21.74
CA GLU A 287 16.27 1.95 22.35
C GLU A 287 16.01 3.14 23.28
N ASN A 288 14.74 3.43 23.62
CA ASN A 288 14.31 4.52 24.50
C ASN A 288 14.60 5.93 23.93
N TRP A 289 14.52 6.08 22.61
CA TRP A 289 14.45 7.39 21.95
C TRP A 289 13.00 7.80 21.71
N GLY A 290 12.75 9.11 21.71
CA GLY A 290 11.50 9.68 21.22
C GLY A 290 11.54 9.81 19.71
N VAL A 291 10.43 9.51 19.04
CA VAL A 291 10.31 9.67 17.59
C VAL A 291 9.11 10.54 17.27
N ILE A 292 9.37 11.64 16.57
CA ILE A 292 8.35 12.46 15.91
C ILE A 292 8.28 11.95 14.46
N PHE A 293 7.24 11.19 14.17
CA PHE A 293 7.02 10.55 12.87
C PHE A 293 6.18 11.47 11.98
N VAL A 294 6.84 12.14 11.05
CA VAL A 294 6.23 13.12 10.15
C VAL A 294 5.74 12.41 8.90
N ALA A 295 4.44 12.15 8.81
CA ALA A 295 3.82 11.43 7.71
C ALA A 295 3.33 12.38 6.60
N TRP A 296 3.54 11.99 5.33
CA TRP A 296 2.99 12.72 4.19
C TRP A 296 1.46 12.73 4.21
N ARG A 297 0.91 13.88 3.84
CA ARG A 297 -0.52 14.11 3.69
C ARG A 297 -0.76 14.99 2.47
N TRP A 298 -1.69 14.61 1.60
CA TRP A 298 -1.95 15.31 0.33
C TRP A 298 -2.80 16.56 0.51
N SER A 299 -3.73 16.57 1.48
CA SER A 299 -4.55 17.73 1.80
C SER A 299 -4.96 17.77 3.27
N LYS A 300 -5.30 18.96 3.79
CA LYS A 300 -5.76 19.11 5.19
C LYS A 300 -7.06 18.35 5.48
N ASP A 301 -7.86 18.13 4.45
CA ASP A 301 -9.14 17.42 4.50
C ASP A 301 -8.97 15.89 4.40
N GLU A 302 -7.75 15.40 4.13
CA GLU A 302 -7.46 13.98 4.10
C GLU A 302 -7.45 13.42 5.53
N LYS A 303 -8.29 12.41 5.75
CA LYS A 303 -8.37 11.69 7.02
C LYS A 303 -7.10 10.88 7.24
N MET A 304 -6.34 11.22 8.27
CA MET A 304 -5.16 10.48 8.70
C MET A 304 -5.39 9.94 10.11
N LEU A 305 -5.20 8.63 10.30
CA LEU A 305 -5.34 8.02 11.61
C LEU A 305 -4.14 8.40 12.51
N GLY A 306 -4.40 8.63 13.80
CA GLY A 306 -3.33 8.82 14.79
C GLY A 306 -2.64 10.18 14.77
N ILE A 307 -3.25 11.22 14.20
CA ILE A 307 -2.71 12.60 14.25
C ILE A 307 -2.50 13.02 15.71
N GLY A 308 -1.26 13.34 16.06
CA GLY A 308 -0.86 13.79 17.40
C GLY A 308 -0.87 12.71 18.47
N GLN A 309 -1.18 11.47 18.10
CA GLN A 309 -1.29 10.36 19.04
C GLN A 309 0.02 9.56 19.08
N GLU A 310 0.21 8.87 20.19
CA GLU A 310 1.24 7.85 20.32
C GLU A 310 0.79 6.61 19.54
N VAL A 311 1.27 6.47 18.31
CA VAL A 311 0.94 5.36 17.40
C VAL A 311 1.70 4.08 17.73
N TYR A 312 2.82 4.22 18.45
CA TYR A 312 3.62 3.15 19.01
C TYR A 312 4.39 3.73 20.19
N LYS A 313 4.89 2.89 21.11
CA LYS A 313 5.64 3.35 22.29
C LYS A 313 6.68 4.42 21.90
N ASN A 314 6.66 5.60 22.50
CA ASN A 314 7.56 6.73 22.21
C ASN A 314 7.52 7.29 20.76
N ILE A 315 6.59 6.87 19.91
CA ILE A 315 6.43 7.32 18.53
C ILE A 315 5.14 8.11 18.40
N PHE A 316 5.26 9.39 18.07
CA PHE A 316 4.13 10.29 17.89
C PHE A 316 4.03 10.68 16.42
N GLN A 317 2.88 10.43 15.81
CA GLN A 317 2.66 10.75 14.40
C GLN A 317 2.09 12.15 14.25
N ILE A 318 2.67 12.93 13.32
CA ILE A 318 2.12 14.22 12.91
C ILE A 318 2.14 14.34 11.37
N PRO A 319 1.14 14.99 10.75
CA PRO A 319 1.18 15.29 9.33
C PRO A 319 2.30 16.25 8.96
N VAL A 320 2.81 16.12 7.73
CA VAL A 320 3.88 17.00 7.20
C VAL A 320 3.46 18.46 7.16
N ASP A 321 2.22 18.77 6.78
CA ASP A 321 1.72 20.14 6.70
C ASP A 321 1.65 20.78 8.10
N MET A 322 1.15 20.05 9.10
CA MET A 322 1.13 20.48 10.50
C MET A 322 2.55 20.74 11.02
N PHE A 323 3.48 19.85 10.71
CA PHE A 323 4.88 19.99 11.10
C PHE A 323 5.56 21.22 10.45
N LEU A 324 5.30 21.46 9.17
CA LEU A 324 5.92 22.57 8.42
C LEU A 324 5.36 23.95 8.79
N GLU A 325 4.06 24.03 9.08
CA GLU A 325 3.37 25.30 9.39
C GLU A 325 3.59 25.79 10.83
N ASN A 326 3.91 24.90 11.78
CA ASN A 326 3.95 25.20 13.23
C ASN A 326 5.38 25.10 13.79
N GLN A 327 6.27 25.94 13.25
CA GLN A 327 7.71 25.86 13.54
C GLN A 327 8.07 26.34 14.95
N ILE A 328 7.25 27.23 15.54
CA ILE A 328 7.50 27.84 16.84
C ILE A 328 7.30 26.81 17.93
N GLU A 329 6.23 26.02 17.83
CA GLU A 329 5.84 24.99 18.78
C GLU A 329 6.95 23.94 18.85
N MET A 330 7.46 23.49 17.70
CA MET A 330 8.53 22.49 17.60
C MET A 330 9.83 22.88 18.31
N SER A 331 10.09 24.18 18.52
CA SER A 331 11.23 24.64 19.30
C SER A 331 11.12 24.31 20.81
N GLY A 332 9.90 24.08 21.31
CA GLY A 332 9.61 23.71 22.69
C GLY A 332 10.00 22.28 23.07
N VAL A 333 10.55 21.50 22.14
CA VAL A 333 11.09 20.17 22.42
C VAL A 333 12.41 20.29 23.20
N VAL A 334 12.40 19.84 24.45
CA VAL A 334 13.55 19.89 25.37
C VAL A 334 14.21 18.50 25.39
N ALA A 335 15.27 18.35 24.59
CA ALA A 335 16.06 17.13 24.55
C ALA A 335 17.53 17.46 24.31
N GLU A 336 18.43 16.77 25.03
CA GLU A 336 19.89 16.93 24.91
C GLU A 336 20.40 16.56 23.51
N LYS A 337 19.76 15.56 22.87
CA LYS A 337 20.11 15.08 21.54
C LYS A 337 18.91 15.15 20.62
N LYS A 338 19.05 15.86 19.51
CA LYS A 338 18.03 16.03 18.47
C LYS A 338 18.61 15.61 17.12
N TYR A 339 17.96 14.67 16.46
CA TYR A 339 18.37 14.17 15.14
C TYR A 339 17.23 14.30 14.13
N PHE A 340 17.59 14.58 12.88
CA PHE A 340 16.62 14.74 11.81
C PHE A 340 16.94 13.81 10.65
N VAL A 341 16.00 12.96 10.27
CA VAL A 341 16.12 11.98 9.18
C VAL A 341 15.14 12.36 8.08
N ILE A 342 15.67 12.98 7.02
CA ILE A 342 14.92 13.37 5.83
C ILE A 342 14.97 12.24 4.80
N GLN A 343 13.81 11.76 4.39
CA GLN A 343 13.68 10.65 3.43
C GLN A 343 13.16 11.07 2.05
N PHE A 344 12.59 12.27 1.96
CA PHE A 344 12.21 12.86 0.69
C PHE A 344 12.60 14.34 0.67
N PRO A 345 13.10 14.85 -0.47
CA PRO A 345 13.59 16.21 -0.56
C PRO A 345 12.43 17.20 -0.47
N HIS A 346 12.40 18.01 0.59
CA HIS A 346 11.52 19.18 0.69
C HIS A 346 12.33 20.36 1.25
N PRO A 347 12.39 21.52 0.57
CA PRO A 347 13.19 22.67 1.00
C PRO A 347 12.92 23.11 2.44
N GLU A 348 11.65 23.12 2.85
CA GLU A 348 11.25 23.55 4.20
C GLU A 348 11.78 22.65 5.32
N PHE A 349 12.14 21.38 5.05
CA PHE A 349 12.74 20.55 6.09
C PHE A 349 14.11 21.07 6.52
N PHE A 350 14.89 21.66 5.61
CA PHE A 350 16.19 22.23 5.99
C PHE A 350 16.04 23.45 6.91
N TYR A 351 15.05 24.31 6.64
CA TYR A 351 14.73 25.44 7.52
C TYR A 351 14.25 24.94 8.90
N GLN A 352 13.45 23.88 8.92
CA GLN A 352 12.99 23.25 10.16
C GLN A 352 14.15 22.63 10.94
N CYS A 353 15.07 21.91 10.29
CA CYS A 353 16.26 21.34 10.94
C CYS A 353 17.08 22.41 11.67
N ILE A 354 17.33 23.54 11.00
CA ILE A 354 18.13 24.64 11.56
C ILE A 354 17.46 25.24 12.81
N LYS A 355 16.13 25.42 12.79
CA LYS A 355 15.39 25.98 13.92
C LYS A 355 15.20 24.98 15.05
N PHE A 356 14.91 23.72 14.72
CA PHE A 356 14.75 22.63 15.69
C PHE A 356 16.05 22.32 16.46
N GLY A 357 17.19 22.47 15.78
CA GLY A 357 18.53 22.29 16.36
C GLY A 357 19.08 23.50 17.14
N LYS A 358 18.42 24.67 17.10
CA LYS A 358 18.84 25.84 17.89
C LYS A 358 18.19 25.81 19.28
N ILE A 359 18.89 25.22 20.25
CA ILE A 359 18.97 25.67 21.66
C ILE A 359 20.41 25.43 22.11
#